data_AF-A0A150GYE0-F1
#
_entry.id   AF-A0A150GYE0-F1
#
_cell.length_a   1.000
_cell.length_b   1.000
_cell.length_c   1.000
_cell.angle_alpha   90.00
_cell.angle_beta   90.00
_cell.angle_gamma   90.00
#
_symmetry.space_group_name_H-M   'P 1'
#
loop_
_entity.id
_entity.type
_entity.pdbx_description
1 polymer ?
#
loop_
_entity_poly.entity_id
_entity_poly.type
_entity_poly.pdbx_seq_one_letter_code
_entity_poly.pdbx_strand_id
1 'polypeptide(L)'
;MPGSRWQLLGVPVVFGTALANPADLRAYLDQLHQTGSGALLAPAMLRVLRSKACRSAIMFGDTLAPPQRAGLLAALRRTRLWAQCAHGRPTVAPLVHVPTLRVLLERRRKALGQQRRTQEEHPSSGRKRLSAIGLRAVLAKLRRNRTA
;
A
#
# COMPACT_ATOMS: atom_id res chain seq x y z
N MET A 1 30.92 47.38 19.95
CA MET A 1 30.62 46.83 21.29
C MET A 1 31.78 45.93 21.67
N PRO A 2 32.49 46.18 22.78
CA PRO A 2 33.58 45.30 23.23
C PRO A 2 33.05 43.86 23.35
N GLY A 3 33.84 42.91 22.85
CA GLY A 3 33.38 41.55 22.53
C GLY A 3 32.83 40.81 23.75
N SER A 4 31.51 40.63 23.80
CA SER A 4 30.86 39.82 24.82
C SER A 4 31.37 38.39 24.73
N ARG A 5 32.11 37.95 25.74
CA ARG A 5 32.58 36.57 25.86
C ARG A 5 31.51 35.74 26.55
N TRP A 6 30.93 34.81 25.81
CA TRP A 6 29.94 33.87 26.33
C TRP A 6 30.61 32.54 26.68
N GLN A 7 30.28 31.99 27.84
CA GLN A 7 30.70 30.65 28.24
C GLN A 7 29.47 29.74 28.28
N LEU A 8 29.57 28.59 27.60
CA LEU A 8 28.54 27.56 27.65
C LEU A 8 28.76 26.71 28.90
N LEU A 9 27.85 26.80 29.87
CA LEU A 9 27.96 26.08 31.15
C LEU A 9 27.58 24.60 31.06
N GLY A 10 26.84 24.22 30.02
CA GLY A 10 26.40 22.86 29.81
C GLY A 10 25.71 22.69 28.47
N VAL A 11 25.57 21.44 28.05
CA VAL A 11 24.89 21.07 26.80
C VAL A 11 23.83 20.01 27.07
N PRO A 12 22.70 20.03 26.35
CA PRO A 12 21.69 19.00 26.49
C PRO A 12 22.26 17.63 26.04
N VAL A 13 21.84 16.59 26.75
CA VAL A 13 22.13 15.20 26.41
C VAL A 13 20.82 14.53 26.00
N VAL A 14 20.73 14.15 24.73
CA VAL A 14 19.52 13.54 24.15
C VAL A 14 19.81 12.08 23.85
N PHE A 15 19.13 11.15 24.53
CA PHE A 15 19.35 9.70 24.40
C PHE A 15 20.84 9.29 24.49
N GLY A 16 21.54 9.86 25.48
CA GLY A 16 22.97 9.63 25.72
C GLY A 16 23.92 10.35 24.76
N THR A 17 23.41 11.18 23.83
CA THR A 17 24.23 11.97 22.91
C THR A 17 24.28 13.42 23.39
N ALA A 18 25.46 13.87 23.83
CA ALA A 18 25.70 15.27 24.20
C ALA A 18 25.75 16.15 22.95
N LEU A 19 25.00 17.25 22.93
CA LEU A 19 25.02 18.24 21.84
C LEU A 19 26.16 19.24 22.03
N ALA A 20 27.40 18.73 22.07
CA ALA A 20 28.60 19.51 22.39
C ALA A 20 29.13 20.38 21.23
N ASN A 21 28.65 20.16 20.00
CA ASN A 21 29.12 20.91 18.84
C ASN A 21 28.61 22.36 18.89
N PRO A 22 29.49 23.39 18.94
CA PRO A 22 29.06 24.78 18.95
C PRO A 22 28.20 25.19 17.73
N ALA A 23 28.31 24.47 16.60
CA ALA A 23 27.46 24.70 15.43
C ALA A 23 25.98 24.38 15.69
N ASP A 24 25.69 23.43 16.58
CA ASP A 24 24.32 23.06 16.95
C ASP A 24 23.63 24.17 17.74
N LEU A 25 24.38 24.82 18.65
CA LEU A 25 23.90 26.00 19.37
C LEU A 25 23.64 27.16 18.40
N ARG A 26 24.58 27.45 17.50
CA ARG A 26 24.40 28.50 16.48
C ARG A 26 23.15 28.25 15.63
N ALA A 27 22.98 27.04 15.10
CA ALA A 27 21.81 26.68 14.32
C ALA A 27 20.49 26.83 15.10
N TYR A 28 20.49 26.54 16.40
CA TYR A 28 19.32 26.76 17.24
C TYR A 28 19.04 28.24 17.49
N LEU A 29 20.08 29.05 17.75
CA LEU A 29 19.94 30.50 17.90
C LEU A 29 19.41 31.15 16.60
N ASP A 30 19.92 30.72 15.45
CA ASP A 30 19.41 31.17 14.14
C ASP A 30 17.93 30.80 13.96
N GLN A 31 17.55 29.57 14.33
CA GLN A 31 16.15 29.14 14.30
C GLN A 31 15.28 30.04 15.21
N LEU A 32 15.71 30.28 16.46
CA LEU A 32 14.98 31.13 17.39
C LEU A 32 14.83 32.56 16.88
N HIS A 33 15.88 33.11 16.27
CA HIS A 33 15.84 34.44 15.67
C HIS A 33 14.83 34.52 14.52
N GLN A 34 14.76 33.48 13.68
CA GLN A 34 13.85 33.43 12.53
C GLN A 34 12.39 33.18 12.92
N THR A 35 12.14 32.34 13.95
CA THR A 35 10.78 31.93 14.33
C THR A 35 10.18 32.75 15.45
N GLY A 36 11.00 33.48 16.20
CA GLY A 36 10.60 34.17 17.44
C GLY A 36 10.09 33.22 18.53
N SER A 37 10.26 31.90 18.38
CA SER A 37 9.62 30.89 19.22
C SER A 37 10.46 29.64 19.41
N GLY A 38 10.59 29.23 20.68
CA GLY A 38 11.20 27.96 21.08
C GLY A 38 10.29 26.74 20.98
N ALA A 39 9.08 26.88 20.43
CA ALA A 39 8.13 25.76 20.29
C ALA A 39 8.61 24.68 19.30
N LEU A 40 9.48 25.04 18.36
CA LEU A 40 10.08 24.09 17.43
C LEU A 40 11.28 23.38 18.07
N LEU A 41 11.37 22.07 17.85
CA LEU A 41 12.49 21.27 18.33
C LEU A 41 13.80 21.73 17.66
N ALA A 42 14.88 21.86 18.43
CA ALA A 42 16.16 22.29 17.90
C ALA A 42 16.66 21.35 16.77
N PRO A 43 17.34 21.85 15.72
CA PRO A 43 17.73 21.04 14.57
C PRO A 43 18.62 19.83 14.95
N ALA A 44 19.53 20.05 15.90
CA ALA A 44 20.41 19.01 16.43
C ALA A 44 19.65 17.93 17.20
N MET A 45 18.63 18.31 17.96
CA MET A 45 17.75 17.35 18.64
C MET A 45 16.98 16.50 17.61
N LEU A 46 16.40 17.12 16.58
CA LEU A 46 15.69 16.40 15.51
C LEU A 46 16.61 15.40 14.82
N ARG A 47 17.86 15.79 14.54
CA ARG A 47 18.88 14.92 13.95
C ARG A 47 19.15 13.71 14.83
N VAL A 48 19.37 13.90 16.13
CA VAL A 48 19.60 12.78 17.07
C VAL A 48 18.37 11.87 17.13
N LEU A 49 17.16 12.42 17.30
CA LEU A 49 15.93 11.64 17.38
C LEU A 49 15.71 10.78 16.13
N ARG A 50 15.85 11.37 14.94
CA ARG A 50 15.77 10.65 13.65
C ARG A 50 16.75 9.48 13.61
N SER A 51 18.00 9.75 13.96
CA SER A 51 19.07 8.76 13.97
C SER A 51 18.79 7.59 14.93
N LYS A 52 18.35 7.91 16.15
CA LYS A 52 18.01 6.92 17.18
C LYS A 52 16.81 6.09 16.76
N ALA A 53 15.73 6.74 16.29
CA ALA A 53 14.53 6.05 15.84
C ALA A 53 14.80 5.04 14.72
N CYS A 54 15.67 5.37 13.75
CA CYS A 54 16.01 4.41 12.69
C CYS A 54 16.87 3.24 13.18
N ARG A 55 17.88 3.52 14.03
CA ARG A 55 18.83 2.48 14.46
C ARG A 55 18.28 1.54 15.52
N SER A 56 17.26 1.96 16.27
CA SER A 56 16.57 1.10 17.25
C SER A 56 15.27 0.50 16.70
N ALA A 57 14.96 0.70 15.42
CA ALA A 57 13.75 0.15 14.82
C ALA A 57 13.86 -1.37 14.64
N ILE A 58 12.69 -2.02 14.60
CA ILE A 58 12.56 -3.38 14.07
C ILE A 58 13.00 -3.36 12.60
N MET A 59 13.85 -4.31 12.21
CA MET A 59 14.48 -4.37 10.89
C MET A 59 13.72 -5.29 9.94
N PHE A 60 14.01 -5.16 8.64
CA PHE A 60 13.50 -6.13 7.67
C PHE A 60 14.11 -7.49 7.90
N GLY A 61 13.27 -8.53 7.94
CA GLY A 61 13.67 -9.90 8.23
C GLY A 61 13.46 -10.32 9.69
N ASP A 62 13.20 -9.38 10.59
CA ASP A 62 12.89 -9.71 11.99
C ASP A 62 11.56 -10.46 12.08
N THR A 63 11.57 -11.62 12.75
CA THR A 63 10.35 -12.37 13.03
C THR A 63 9.64 -11.76 14.23
N LEU A 64 8.37 -11.41 14.06
CA LEU A 64 7.53 -10.85 15.12
C LEU A 64 6.44 -11.83 15.55
N ALA A 65 6.46 -12.21 16.83
CA ALA A 65 5.40 -12.98 17.45
C ALA A 65 4.06 -12.22 17.37
N PRO A 66 2.90 -12.90 17.37
CA PRO A 66 1.58 -12.26 17.36
C PRO A 66 1.42 -11.09 18.35
N PRO A 67 1.82 -11.18 19.64
CA PRO A 67 1.68 -10.06 20.57
C PRO A 67 2.57 -8.86 20.21
N GLN A 68 3.77 -9.08 19.65
CA GLN A 68 4.66 -7.99 19.23
C GLN A 68 4.05 -7.19 18.07
N ARG A 69 3.45 -7.88 17.08
CA ARG A 69 2.74 -7.24 15.96
C ARG A 69 1.56 -6.42 16.44
N ALA A 70 0.76 -6.96 17.36
CA ALA A 70 -0.36 -6.24 17.96
C ALA A 70 0.11 -5.00 18.73
N GLY A 71 1.18 -5.13 19.51
CA GLY A 71 1.81 -4.02 20.23
C GLY A 71 2.31 -2.91 19.29
N LEU A 72 2.96 -3.29 18.18
CA LEU A 72 3.43 -2.34 17.16
C LEU A 72 2.27 -1.53 16.56
N LEU A 73 1.17 -2.19 16.18
CA LEU A 73 -0.02 -1.52 15.66
C LEU A 73 -0.69 -0.61 16.70
N ALA A 74 -0.75 -1.05 17.96
CA ALA A 74 -1.29 -0.24 19.04
C ALA A 74 -0.44 1.02 19.32
N ALA A 75 0.89 0.90 19.22
CA ALA A 75 1.79 2.05 19.29
C ALA A 75 1.59 2.98 18.09
N LEU A 76 1.56 2.45 16.88
CA LEU A 76 1.36 3.22 15.64
C LEU A 76 0.06 4.05 15.69
N ARG A 77 -1.04 3.46 16.20
CA ARG A 77 -2.34 4.14 16.34
C ARG A 77 -2.30 5.38 17.24
N ARG A 78 -1.40 5.41 18.23
CA ARG A 78 -1.22 6.54 19.16
C ARG A 78 -0.18 7.55 18.69
N THR A 79 0.54 7.25 17.61
CA THR A 79 1.62 8.09 17.09
C THR A 79 1.06 9.17 16.19
N ARG A 80 1.45 10.43 16.43
CA ARG A 80 1.15 11.54 15.51
C ARG A 80 1.99 11.37 14.24
N LEU A 81 1.44 11.77 13.08
CA LEU A 81 2.11 11.66 11.78
C LEU A 81 2.55 10.22 11.42
N TRP A 82 1.83 9.22 11.93
CA TRP A 82 2.16 7.79 11.81
C TRP A 82 2.35 7.27 10.38
N ALA A 83 1.73 7.91 9.39
CA ALA A 83 1.86 7.53 7.98
C ALA A 83 3.26 7.77 7.41
N GLN A 84 4.11 8.51 8.14
CA GLN A 84 5.45 8.91 7.73
C GLN A 84 6.46 8.50 8.81
N CYS A 85 7.59 7.90 8.44
CA CYS A 85 8.68 7.71 9.37
C CYS A 85 9.41 9.05 9.63
N ALA A 86 10.32 9.07 10.60
CA ALA A 86 11.08 10.27 10.97
C ALA A 86 11.93 10.86 9.81
N HIS A 87 12.15 10.09 8.75
CA HIS A 87 12.89 10.46 7.53
C HIS A 87 11.98 10.68 6.31
N GLY A 88 10.66 10.62 6.48
CA GLY A 88 9.69 10.87 5.41
C GLY A 88 9.31 9.67 4.54
N ARG A 89 9.76 8.46 4.87
CA ARG A 89 9.29 7.25 4.16
C ARG A 89 7.86 6.90 4.57
N PRO A 90 7.02 6.39 3.66
CA PRO A 90 5.68 5.92 4.03
C PRO A 90 5.79 4.72 4.98
N THR A 91 5.05 4.77 6.09
CA THR A 91 4.99 3.68 7.07
C THR A 91 3.99 2.60 6.67
N VAL A 92 2.92 2.98 5.96
CA VAL A 92 1.90 2.07 5.44
C VAL A 92 1.57 2.44 3.99
N ALA A 93 1.11 1.46 3.21
CA ALA A 93 0.59 1.68 1.88
C ALA A 93 -0.78 0.99 1.74
N PRO A 94 -1.82 1.68 1.22
CA PRO A 94 -3.09 1.04 0.94
C PRO A 94 -2.92 0.05 -0.22
N LEU A 95 -3.27 -1.22 0.01
CA LEU A 95 -3.17 -2.26 -1.03
C LEU A 95 -4.45 -2.37 -1.85
N VAL A 96 -5.61 -2.32 -1.18
CA VAL A 96 -6.89 -2.52 -1.84
C VAL A 96 -8.03 -1.86 -1.09
N HIS A 97 -9.00 -1.35 -1.83
CA HIS A 97 -10.28 -0.91 -1.28
C HIS A 97 -11.25 -2.10 -1.22
N VAL A 98 -11.40 -2.68 -0.02
CA VAL A 98 -12.17 -3.93 0.21
C VAL A 98 -13.61 -3.85 -0.32
N PRO A 99 -14.39 -2.77 -0.14
CA PRO A 99 -15.73 -2.68 -0.71
C PRO A 99 -15.75 -2.79 -2.24
N THR A 100 -14.83 -2.11 -2.93
CA THR A 100 -14.72 -2.20 -4.39
C THR A 100 -14.32 -3.60 -4.83
N LEU A 101 -13.35 -4.20 -4.15
CA LEU A 101 -12.93 -5.57 -4.43
C LEU A 101 -14.10 -6.56 -4.33
N ARG A 102 -14.92 -6.45 -3.29
CA ARG A 102 -16.12 -7.29 -3.11
C ARG A 102 -17.07 -7.18 -4.30
N VAL A 103 -17.37 -5.96 -4.76
CA VAL A 103 -18.26 -5.73 -5.92
C VAL A 103 -17.67 -6.34 -7.19
N LEU A 104 -16.36 -6.19 -7.43
CA LEU A 104 -15.70 -6.75 -8.61
C LEU A 104 -15.69 -8.28 -8.60
N LEU A 105 -15.44 -8.89 -7.44
CA LEU A 105 -15.45 -10.34 -7.28
C LEU A 105 -16.86 -10.92 -7.51
N GLU A 106 -17.91 -10.27 -6.98
CA GLU A 106 -19.30 -10.67 -7.20
C GLU A 106 -19.66 -10.65 -8.70
N ARG A 107 -19.32 -9.56 -9.40
CA ARG A 107 -19.54 -9.44 -10.86
C ARG A 107 -18.80 -10.51 -11.63
N ARG A 108 -17.54 -10.77 -11.28
CA ARG A 108 -16.71 -11.80 -11.92
C ARG A 108 -17.31 -13.19 -11.73
N ARG A 109 -17.81 -13.52 -10.53
CA ARG A 109 -18.48 -14.80 -10.24
C ARG A 109 -19.73 -14.99 -11.10
N LYS A 110 -20.57 -13.95 -11.23
CA LYS A 110 -21.79 -14.00 -12.06
C LYS A 110 -21.46 -14.21 -13.54
N ALA A 111 -20.47 -13.50 -14.08
CA ALA A 111 -20.03 -13.65 -15.46
C ALA A 111 -19.52 -15.08 -15.75
N LEU A 112 -18.71 -15.65 -14.85
CA LEU A 112 -18.22 -17.03 -14.99
C LEU A 112 -19.35 -18.08 -14.86
N GLY A 113 -20.33 -17.83 -14.00
CA GLY A 113 -21.51 -18.70 -13.86
C GLY A 113 -22.42 -18.67 -15.09
N GLN A 114 -22.60 -17.50 -15.71
CA GLN A 114 -23.33 -17.34 -16.97
C GLN A 114 -22.61 -18.03 -18.13
N GLN A 115 -21.28 -17.92 -18.18
CA GLN A 115 -20.45 -18.52 -19.23
C GLN A 115 -20.44 -20.06 -19.18
N ARG A 116 -20.59 -20.67 -17.99
CA ARG A 116 -20.83 -22.12 -17.83
C ARG A 116 -22.20 -22.55 -18.34
N ARG A 117 -23.26 -21.79 -18.01
CA ARG A 117 -24.62 -22.08 -18.50
C ARG A 117 -24.73 -21.96 -20.03
N THR A 118 -24.12 -20.94 -20.63
CA THR A 118 -24.17 -20.76 -22.09
C THR A 118 -23.32 -21.79 -22.86
N GLN A 119 -22.35 -22.43 -22.22
CA GLN A 119 -21.63 -23.58 -22.79
C GLN A 119 -22.40 -24.90 -22.66
N GLU A 120 -23.18 -25.10 -21.60
CA GLU A 120 -24.09 -26.25 -21.46
C GLU A 120 -25.29 -26.17 -22.41
N GLU A 121 -25.73 -24.95 -22.78
CA GLU A 121 -26.79 -24.72 -23.77
C GLU A 121 -26.30 -24.77 -25.24
N HIS A 122 -25.08 -25.23 -25.52
CA HIS A 122 -24.72 -25.59 -26.89
C HIS A 122 -25.53 -26.83 -27.29
N PRO A 123 -26.46 -26.75 -28.27
CA PRO A 123 -27.18 -27.93 -28.69
C PRO A 123 -26.15 -28.91 -29.22
N SER A 124 -26.14 -30.13 -28.67
CA SER A 124 -25.48 -31.26 -29.30
C SER A 124 -25.81 -31.18 -30.79
N SER A 125 -24.79 -31.10 -31.65
CA SER A 125 -24.92 -31.23 -33.10
C SER A 125 -25.52 -32.60 -33.39
N GLY A 126 -26.84 -32.69 -33.23
CA GLY A 126 -27.61 -33.86 -33.55
C GLY A 126 -27.65 -33.93 -35.06
N ARG A 127 -26.89 -34.85 -35.65
CA ARG A 127 -27.18 -35.32 -37.00
C ARG A 127 -28.65 -35.75 -36.98
N LYS A 128 -29.54 -34.91 -37.50
CA LYS A 128 -30.96 -35.27 -37.65
C LYS A 128 -31.00 -36.45 -38.61
N ARG A 129 -31.23 -37.66 -38.06
CA ARG A 129 -31.55 -38.84 -38.86
C ARG A 129 -32.84 -38.52 -39.62
N LEU A 130 -32.72 -38.37 -40.93
CA LEU A 130 -33.88 -38.24 -41.80
C LEU A 130 -34.66 -39.55 -41.74
N SER A 131 -35.97 -39.48 -41.51
CA SER A 131 -36.85 -40.63 -41.70
C SER A 131 -36.81 -41.07 -43.17
N ALA A 132 -37.23 -42.32 -43.46
CA ALA A 132 -37.28 -42.83 -44.84
C ALA A 132 -38.06 -41.89 -45.80
N ILE A 133 -39.07 -41.20 -45.28
CA ILE A 133 -39.86 -40.20 -46.01
C ILE A 133 -39.02 -38.95 -46.29
N GLY A 134 -38.29 -38.44 -45.29
CA GLY A 134 -37.41 -37.29 -45.44
C GLY A 134 -36.27 -37.53 -46.43
N LEU A 135 -35.68 -38.72 -46.44
CA LEU A 135 -34.63 -39.07 -47.40
C LEU A 135 -35.18 -39.14 -48.83
N ARG A 136 -36.38 -39.70 -49.03
CA ARG A 136 -37.05 -39.75 -50.35
C ARG A 136 -37.32 -38.36 -50.90
N ALA A 137 -37.78 -37.43 -50.06
CA ALA A 137 -38.04 -36.05 -50.48
C ALA A 137 -36.77 -35.33 -50.94
N VAL A 138 -35.66 -35.50 -50.22
CA VAL A 138 -34.35 -34.94 -50.59
C VAL A 138 -33.84 -35.53 -51.91
N LEU A 139 -33.90 -36.86 -52.07
CA LEU A 139 -33.49 -37.53 -53.31
C LEU A 139 -34.36 -37.14 -54.52
N ALA A 140 -35.67 -36.96 -54.34
CA ALA A 140 -36.57 -36.49 -55.39
C ALA A 140 -36.28 -35.04 -55.80
N LYS A 141 -35.82 -34.19 -54.87
CA LYS A 141 -35.41 -32.82 -55.17
C LYS A 141 -34.09 -32.77 -55.94
N LEU A 142 -33.13 -33.62 -55.58
CA LEU A 142 -31.85 -33.75 -56.27
C LEU A 142 -31.98 -34.35 -57.68
N ARG A 143 -32.94 -35.26 -57.90
CA ARG A 143 -33.25 -35.80 -59.23
C ARG A 143 -33.85 -34.75 -60.17
N ARG A 144 -34.75 -33.89 -59.65
CA ARG A 144 -35.36 -32.80 -60.43
C ARG A 144 -34.36 -31.72 -60.86
N ASN A 145 -33.33 -31.46 -60.05
CA ASN A 145 -32.27 -30.51 -60.38
C ASN A 145 -31.22 -31.04 -61.38
N ARG A 146 -31.27 -32.32 -61.78
CA ARG A 146 -30.34 -32.90 -62.76
C ARG A 146 -30.93 -33.03 -64.16
N THR A 147 -32.21 -32.74 -64.33
CA THR A 147 -32.91 -32.79 -65.63
C THR A 147 -33.32 -31.39 -66.11
N ALA A 148 -32.67 -30.35 -65.59
CA ALA A 148 -32.76 -28.96 -66.02
C ALA A 148 -31.38 -28.49 -66.48
#